data_AF-A0A7J3QYP4-F1
#
_entry.id   AF-A0A7J3QYP4-F1
#
_cell.length_a   1.000
_cell.length_b   1.000
_cell.length_c   1.000
_cell.angle_alpha   90.00
_cell.angle_beta   90.00
_cell.angle_gamma   90.00
#
_symmetry.space_group_name_H-M   'P 1'
#
loop_
_entity.id
_entity.type
_entity.pdbx_description
1 polymer ?
#
loop_
_entity_poly.entity_id
_entity_poly.type
_entity_poly.pdbx_seq_one_letter_code
_entity_poly.pdbx_strand_id
1 'polypeptide(L)'
;MTAETLASKYIRAVEDCLKKIKPAACPVALDAERVRLILSQAEAYLEDAKYYMRRKEYETSLTAIAYSEGLIDALKLANTIIISQNATRETRPNAKYDSS
;
A
#
# COMPACT_ATOMS: atom_id res chain seq x y z
N MET A 1 1.83 24.28 -5.61
CA MET A 1 3.08 23.55 -5.34
C MET A 1 3.27 22.53 -6.46
N THR A 2 4.50 22.30 -6.93
CA THR A 2 4.79 21.24 -7.92
C THR A 2 5.05 19.91 -7.21
N ALA A 3 4.89 18.78 -7.93
CA ALA A 3 5.21 17.45 -7.42
C ALA A 3 6.68 17.36 -6.92
N GLU A 4 7.61 18.00 -7.64
CA GLU A 4 9.02 18.09 -7.25
C GLU A 4 9.23 18.76 -5.89
N THR A 5 8.54 19.88 -5.63
CA THR A 5 8.66 20.60 -4.36
C THR A 5 8.11 19.76 -3.21
N LEU A 6 6.99 19.06 -3.45
CA LEU A 6 6.36 18.20 -2.46
C LEU A 6 7.21 16.96 -2.15
N ALA A 7 7.73 16.29 -3.18
CA ALA A 7 8.64 15.16 -3.05
C ALA A 7 9.91 15.57 -2.27
N SER A 8 10.56 16.67 -2.65
CA SER A 8 11.74 17.19 -1.94
C SER A 8 11.47 17.46 -0.46
N LYS A 9 10.29 18.01 -0.12
CA LYS A 9 9.88 18.24 1.27
C LYS A 9 9.73 16.93 2.04
N TYR A 10 9.03 15.96 1.49
CA TYR A 10 8.80 14.67 2.17
C TYR A 10 10.07 13.83 2.27
N ILE A 11 10.93 13.83 1.24
CA ILE A 11 12.24 13.16 1.29
C ILE A 11 13.06 13.69 2.47
N ARG A 12 13.23 15.01 2.58
CA ARG A 12 13.97 15.62 3.70
C ARG A 12 13.37 15.26 5.06
N ALA A 13 12.04 15.31 5.18
CA ALA A 13 11.35 14.96 6.42
C ALA A 13 11.61 13.50 6.83
N VAL A 14 11.57 12.57 5.87
CA VAL A 14 11.85 11.14 6.13
C VAL A 14 13.34 10.92 6.44
N GLU A 15 14.26 11.55 5.71
CA GLU A 15 15.70 11.51 6.01
C GLU A 15 15.99 11.94 7.45
N ASP A 16 15.39 13.04 7.90
CA ASP A 16 15.57 13.55 9.26
C ASP A 16 14.92 12.66 10.32
N CYS A 17 13.82 11.99 9.98
CA CYS A 17 13.20 10.99 10.84
C CYS A 17 14.12 9.76 11.00
N LEU A 18 14.62 9.23 9.88
CA LEU A 18 15.50 8.05 9.86
C LEU A 18 16.79 8.25 10.63
N LYS A 19 17.37 9.47 10.62
CA LYS A 19 18.54 9.81 11.46
C LYS A 19 18.27 9.68 12.97
N LYS A 20 17.01 9.82 13.39
CA LYS A 20 16.60 9.83 14.81
C LYS A 20 16.06 8.48 15.28
N ILE A 21 15.57 7.65 14.37
CA ILE A 21 15.06 6.32 14.68
C ILE A 21 16.23 5.43 15.10
N LYS A 22 16.07 4.75 16.24
CA LYS A 22 16.97 3.68 16.68
C LYS A 22 16.15 2.40 16.84
N PRO A 23 16.65 1.23 16.42
CA PRO A 23 16.01 -0.03 16.75
C PRO A 23 15.88 -0.14 18.27
N ALA A 24 14.66 -0.36 18.76
CA ALA A 24 14.47 -0.73 20.15
C ALA A 24 15.11 -2.10 20.40
N ALA A 25 15.75 -2.28 21.57
CA ALA A 25 16.43 -3.51 21.94
C ALA A 25 15.43 -4.66 22.20
N CYS A 26 14.99 -5.31 21.11
CA CYS A 26 14.28 -6.60 21.07
C CYS A 26 12.88 -6.67 21.74
N PRO A 27 12.15 -7.77 21.57
CA PRO A 27 11.21 -8.02 20.47
C PRO A 27 9.79 -7.66 20.92
N VAL A 28 9.25 -6.54 20.45
CA VAL A 28 7.80 -6.40 20.45
C VAL A 28 7.30 -7.30 19.33
N ALA A 29 6.95 -8.54 19.68
CA ALA A 29 6.18 -9.40 18.78
C ALA A 29 4.93 -8.59 18.39
N LEU A 30 4.75 -8.36 17.09
CA LEU A 30 3.50 -7.80 16.60
C LEU A 30 2.39 -8.78 16.99
N ASP A 31 1.54 -8.40 17.92
CA ASP A 31 0.35 -9.18 18.24
C ASP A 31 -0.64 -9.16 17.07
N ALA A 32 -1.59 -10.10 17.11
CA ALA A 32 -2.56 -10.24 16.03
C ALA A 32 -3.47 -9.00 15.87
N GLU A 33 -3.67 -8.20 16.93
CA GLU A 33 -4.47 -6.99 16.85
C GLU A 33 -3.75 -5.89 16.07
N ARG A 34 -2.46 -5.68 16.33
CA ARG A 34 -1.61 -4.74 15.59
C ARG A 34 -1.47 -5.15 14.13
N VAL A 35 -1.31 -6.45 13.85
CA VAL A 35 -1.30 -6.96 12.48
C VAL A 35 -2.62 -6.63 11.78
N ARG A 36 -3.77 -6.89 12.41
CA ARG A 36 -5.09 -6.54 11.85
C ARG A 36 -5.26 -5.04 11.63
N LEU A 37 -4.76 -4.20 12.54
CA LEU A 37 -4.82 -2.75 12.40
C LEU A 37 -3.99 -2.26 11.20
N ILE A 38 -2.81 -2.85 10.97
CA ILE A 38 -1.98 -2.51 9.81
C ILE A 38 -2.64 -2.99 8.52
N LEU A 39 -3.24 -4.18 8.51
CA LEU A 39 -4.00 -4.69 7.36
C LEU A 39 -5.20 -3.80 7.04
N SER A 40 -5.96 -3.37 8.05
CA SER A 40 -7.09 -2.45 7.87
C SER A 40 -6.64 -1.10 7.30
N GLN A 41 -5.47 -0.59 7.71
CA GLN A 41 -4.88 0.60 7.10
C GLN A 41 -4.49 0.33 5.64
N ALA A 42 -3.85 -0.79 5.33
CA ALA A 42 -3.50 -1.15 3.96
C ALA A 42 -4.74 -1.23 3.05
N GLU A 43 -5.85 -1.77 3.55
CA GLU A 43 -7.14 -1.80 2.86
C GLU A 43 -7.73 -0.39 2.66
N ALA A 44 -7.66 0.49 3.67
CA ALA A 44 -8.11 1.86 3.54
C ALA A 44 -7.32 2.62 2.45
N TYR A 45 -6.00 2.47 2.41
CA TYR A 45 -5.17 3.09 1.37
C TYR A 45 -5.40 2.49 -0.02
N LEU A 46 -5.81 1.22 -0.12
CA LEU A 46 -6.26 0.64 -1.38
C LEU A 46 -7.57 1.30 -1.86
N GLU A 47 -8.52 1.53 -0.97
CA GLU A 47 -9.75 2.24 -1.31
C GLU A 47 -9.50 3.70 -1.70
N ASP A 48 -8.58 4.37 -1.02
CA ASP A 48 -8.12 5.71 -1.40
C ASP A 48 -7.50 5.72 -2.80
N ALA A 49 -6.61 4.76 -3.10
CA ALA A 49 -6.01 4.63 -4.43
C ALA A 49 -7.10 4.47 -5.50
N LYS A 50 -8.06 3.56 -5.30
CA LYS A 50 -9.20 3.38 -6.22
C LYS A 50 -10.04 4.65 -6.36
N TYR A 51 -10.26 5.38 -5.27
CA TYR A 51 -11.01 6.64 -5.27
C TYR A 51 -10.34 7.72 -6.12
N TYR A 52 -9.05 7.97 -5.89
CA TYR A 52 -8.28 8.97 -6.65
C TYR A 52 -8.06 8.55 -8.11
N MET A 53 -7.90 7.26 -8.39
CA MET A 53 -7.83 6.72 -9.75
C MET A 53 -9.07 7.05 -10.56
N ARG A 54 -10.28 6.81 -10.01
CA ARG A 54 -11.56 7.13 -10.68
C ARG A 54 -11.71 8.63 -10.99
N ARG A 55 -11.05 9.49 -10.21
CA ARG A 55 -11.05 10.95 -10.37
C ARG A 55 -9.94 11.45 -11.30
N LYS A 56 -9.15 10.55 -11.88
CA LYS A 56 -7.96 10.87 -12.71
C LYS A 56 -6.87 11.64 -11.95
N GLU A 57 -6.87 11.54 -10.62
CA GLU A 57 -5.87 12.12 -9.73
C GLU A 57 -4.72 11.11 -9.54
N TYR A 58 -3.98 10.85 -10.62
CA TYR A 58 -3.07 9.70 -10.72
C TYR A 58 -1.88 9.76 -9.75
N GLU A 59 -1.32 10.95 -9.50
CA GLU A 59 -0.20 11.11 -8.55
C GLU A 59 -0.61 10.72 -7.13
N THR A 60 -1.79 11.17 -6.69
CA THR A 60 -2.36 10.82 -5.38
C THR A 60 -2.71 9.35 -5.31
N SER A 61 -3.31 8.81 -6.38
CA SER A 61 -3.60 7.37 -6.48
C SER A 61 -2.33 6.51 -6.37
N LEU A 62 -1.25 6.90 -7.05
CA LEU A 62 0.04 6.19 -7.00
C LEU A 62 0.66 6.27 -5.60
N THR A 63 0.57 7.43 -4.94
CA THR A 63 1.06 7.61 -3.58
C THR A 63 0.30 6.72 -2.59
N ALA A 64 -1.04 6.64 -2.71
CA ALA A 64 -1.87 5.82 -1.84
C ALA A 64 -1.59 4.31 -2.00
N ILE A 65 -1.48 3.81 -3.25
CA ILE A 65 -1.20 2.39 -3.47
C ILE A 65 0.21 2.01 -3.02
N ALA A 66 1.21 2.86 -3.24
CA ALA A 66 2.58 2.61 -2.76
C ALA A 66 2.65 2.53 -1.22
N TYR A 67 1.82 3.31 -0.51
CA TYR A 67 1.71 3.21 0.94
C TYR A 67 1.05 1.90 1.38
N SER A 68 -0.04 1.50 0.72
CA SER A 68 -0.70 0.19 0.95
C SER A 68 0.28 -0.96 0.75
N GLU A 69 1.04 -0.97 -0.36
CA GLU A 69 2.06 -1.97 -0.65
C GLU A 69 3.17 -1.98 0.41
N GLY A 70 3.70 -0.81 0.80
CA GLY A 70 4.74 -0.69 1.82
C GLY A 70 4.34 -1.25 3.18
N LEU A 71 3.08 -1.06 3.60
CA LEU A 71 2.54 -1.65 4.83
C LEU A 71 2.51 -3.19 4.76
N ILE A 72 2.04 -3.74 3.64
CA ILE A 72 1.96 -5.19 3.45
C ILE A 72 3.37 -5.79 3.40
N ASP A 73 4.31 -5.16 2.72
CA ASP A 73 5.71 -5.61 2.66
C ASP A 73 6.38 -5.59 4.03
N ALA A 74 6.11 -4.59 4.88
CA ALA A 74 6.59 -4.56 6.26
C ALA A 74 6.05 -5.75 7.07
N LEU A 75 4.78 -6.11 6.93
CA LEU A 75 4.19 -7.29 7.59
C LEU A 75 4.78 -8.61 7.11
N LYS A 76 5.11 -8.72 5.81
CA LYS A 76 5.84 -9.88 5.24
C LYS A 76 7.23 -9.99 5.86
N LEU A 77 7.99 -8.90 5.91
CA LEU A 77 9.33 -8.88 6.50
C LEU A 77 9.32 -9.22 7.99
N ALA A 78 8.23 -8.89 8.69
CA ALA A 78 8.01 -9.25 10.08
C ALA A 78 7.57 -10.73 10.27
N ASN A 79 7.36 -11.50 9.20
CA ASN A 79 6.83 -12.87 9.22
C ASN A 79 5.49 -13.00 9.96
N THR A 80 4.63 -11.97 9.89
CA THR A 80 3.36 -11.90 10.63
C THR A 80 2.14 -12.28 9.81
N ILE A 81 2.29 -12.41 8.49
CA ILE A 81 1.22 -12.75 7.56
C ILE A 81 1.65 -13.88 6.62
N ILE A 82 0.67 -14.66 6.15
CA ILE A 82 0.87 -15.71 5.15
C ILE A 82 0.08 -15.30 3.91
N ILE A 83 0.73 -15.32 2.75
CA ILE A 83 0.08 -15.03 1.48
C ILE A 83 -0.18 -16.35 0.78
N SER A 84 -1.45 -16.73 0.70
CA SER A 84 -1.86 -17.89 -0.10
C SER A 84 -1.80 -17.51 -1.57
N GLN A 85 -0.98 -18.23 -2.35
CA GLN A 85 -1.06 -18.23 -3.80
C GLN A 85 -2.31 -19.01 -4.20
N ASN A 86 -3.46 -18.34 -4.38
CA ASN A 86 -4.64 -18.90 -5.04
C ASN A 86 -5.59 -17.79 -5.49
N ALA A 87 -5.51 -17.41 -6.77
CA ALA A 87 -6.62 -17.05 -7.67
C ALA A 87 -6.09 -16.20 -8.84
N THR A 88 -5.31 -16.79 -9.74
CA THR A 88 -5.13 -16.20 -11.07
C THR A 88 -5.84 -17.07 -12.10
N ARG A 89 -6.98 -16.53 -12.56
CA ARG A 89 -7.63 -16.65 -13.89
C ARG A 89 -9.04 -17.23 -13.83
N GLU A 90 -10.02 -16.33 -13.84
CA GLU A 90 -11.34 -16.43 -14.48
C GLU A 90 -12.00 -15.05 -14.22
N THR A 91 -12.50 -14.24 -15.16
CA THR A 91 -13.04 -14.44 -16.52
C THR A 91 -12.92 -13.12 -17.31
N ARG A 92 -12.48 -13.15 -18.57
CA ARG A 92 -12.94 -12.13 -19.55
C ARG A 92 -14.27 -12.63 -20.12
N PRO A 93 -15.41 -11.92 -19.96
CA PRO A 93 -16.58 -12.21 -20.77
C PRO A 93 -16.28 -11.70 -22.18
N ASN A 94 -16.00 -12.60 -23.14
CA ASN A 94 -15.96 -12.19 -24.53
C ASN A 94 -17.40 -12.09 -25.03
N ALA A 95 -17.75 -10.87 -25.42
CA ALA A 95 -19.07 -10.48 -25.87
C ALA A 95 -19.55 -11.38 -27.01
N LYS A 96 -20.81 -11.80 -26.92
CA LYS A 96 -21.59 -12.14 -28.10
C LYS A 96 -21.59 -10.92 -29.01
N TYR A 97 -21.03 -11.04 -30.21
CA TYR A 97 -21.52 -10.30 -31.36
C TYR A 97 -22.19 -11.31 -32.28
N ASP A 98 -23.53 -11.25 -32.23
CA ASP A 98 -24.41 -11.68 -33.29
C ASP A 98 -24.33 -10.64 -34.41
N SER A 99 -24.07 -11.09 -35.62
CA SER A 99 -24.55 -10.44 -36.83
C SER A 99 -24.51 -11.46 -37.96
N SER A 100 -25.70 -11.98 -38.23
CA SER A 100 -26.12 -12.56 -39.52
C SER A 100 -25.98 -11.58 -40.66
#